data_AF-X1QL12-F1
#
_entry.id   AF-X1QL12-F1
#
_cell.length_a   1.000
_cell.length_b   1.000
_cell.length_c   1.000
_cell.angle_alpha   90.00
_cell.angle_beta   90.00
_cell.angle_gamma   90.00
#
_symmetry.space_group_name_H-M   'P 1'
#
loop_
_entity.id
_entity.type
_entity.pdbx_description
1 polymer ?
#
loop_
_entity_poly.entity_id
_entity_poly.type
_entity_poly.pdbx_seq_one_letter_code
_entity_poly.pdbx_strand_id
1 'polypeptide(L)'
;NDYEVFAYYHRPQCVPEGQVGNFGLIPVAPAVIITPPSLSESFQPYADWLTAQGTRTKIVTDNVIYFHFPPTQYADSAECIREYMKYCHQYGGTYFILGGDQQFIPVRYCYPVSEDNWWPHPAYIIPTDFYFCDLTGNWNVDGDEKWGEPVDDDPDKYAEVFVGRVTAYNQTEVTNWVNKTLTYEKTPSNWDFATSLWIRNTTVPPGDAWMVFPDGIAHYWLNDCNADEVVDFLGHGYGFCNQHAHGTINVFHPHAWGE
;
A
#
# COMPACT_ATOMS: atom_id res chain seq x y z
N ASN A 1 -12.82 15.72 -7.68
CA ASN A 1 -12.72 16.89 -6.76
C ASN A 1 -11.70 17.84 -7.36
N ASP A 2 -11.67 19.12 -7.00
CA ASP A 2 -10.78 20.12 -7.64
C ASP A 2 -9.28 19.92 -7.28
N TYR A 3 -8.91 18.73 -6.78
CA TYR A 3 -7.59 18.31 -6.33
C TYR A 3 -7.09 17.05 -7.05
N GLU A 4 -7.68 16.69 -8.19
CA GLU A 4 -7.13 15.65 -9.07
C GLU A 4 -5.72 16.05 -9.51
N VAL A 5 -4.73 15.29 -9.05
CA VAL A 5 -3.34 15.46 -9.49
C VAL A 5 -3.24 14.91 -10.91
N PHE A 6 -3.43 15.80 -11.89
CA PHE A 6 -3.32 15.50 -13.33
C PHE A 6 -2.03 14.76 -13.72
N ALA A 7 -0.97 14.90 -12.92
CA ALA A 7 0.31 14.20 -13.14
C ALA A 7 0.17 12.67 -13.12
N TYR A 8 -0.83 12.11 -12.42
CA TYR A 8 -1.00 10.67 -12.27
C TYR A 8 -1.79 10.00 -13.41
N TYR A 9 -2.43 10.79 -14.30
CA TYR A 9 -3.07 10.25 -15.51
C TYR A 9 -2.11 10.14 -16.69
N HIS A 10 -0.82 10.45 -16.50
CA HIS A 10 0.16 10.39 -17.56
C HIS A 10 1.14 9.26 -17.27
N ARG A 11 1.20 8.29 -18.20
CA ARG A 11 2.21 7.23 -18.16
C ARG A 11 3.59 7.90 -18.06
N PRO A 12 4.47 7.47 -17.14
CA PRO A 12 5.81 8.03 -17.02
C PRO A 12 6.50 8.06 -18.38
N GLN A 13 7.24 9.14 -18.65
CA GLN A 13 7.90 9.29 -19.93
C GLN A 13 8.94 8.17 -20.10
N CYS A 14 8.73 7.29 -21.07
CA CYS A 14 9.72 6.28 -21.44
C CYS A 14 10.98 6.99 -21.97
N VAL A 15 12.05 6.96 -21.19
CA VAL A 15 13.37 7.45 -21.65
C VAL A 15 14.19 6.28 -22.22
N PRO A 16 14.79 6.44 -23.42
CA PRO A 16 15.74 5.46 -23.96
C PRO A 16 16.86 5.17 -22.96
N GLU A 17 17.29 3.92 -22.89
CA GLU A 17 18.30 3.43 -21.93
C GLU A 17 19.60 4.25 -21.93
N GLY A 18 19.97 4.82 -23.09
CA GLY A 18 21.18 5.65 -23.25
C GLY A 18 21.05 7.13 -22.85
N GLN A 19 19.89 7.60 -22.40
CA GLN A 19 19.68 8.98 -21.91
C GLN A 19 19.55 9.07 -20.39
N VAL A 20 19.75 7.95 -19.69
CA VAL A 20 19.81 7.92 -18.24
C VAL A 20 21.18 8.43 -17.85
N GLY A 21 21.24 9.56 -17.17
CA GLY A 21 22.48 10.11 -16.63
C GLY A 21 23.26 9.07 -15.81
N ASN A 22 24.55 9.34 -15.63
CA ASN A 22 25.51 8.57 -14.83
C ASN A 22 24.88 7.76 -13.69
N PHE A 23 25.30 6.50 -13.52
CA PHE A 23 24.95 5.66 -12.38
C PHE A 23 25.17 6.43 -11.07
N GLY A 24 24.10 6.96 -10.49
CA GLY A 24 24.12 7.46 -9.12
C GLY A 24 24.53 6.32 -8.19
N LEU A 25 25.30 6.63 -7.14
CA LEU A 25 25.74 5.65 -6.14
C LEU A 25 24.56 4.90 -5.49
N ILE A 26 23.38 5.53 -5.46
CA ILE A 26 22.17 5.01 -4.84
C ILE A 26 21.18 4.63 -5.96
N PRO A 27 20.66 3.38 -6.00
CA PRO A 27 19.74 2.96 -7.04
C PRO A 27 18.44 3.77 -7.04
N VAL A 28 18.02 4.29 -8.20
CA VAL A 28 16.72 4.97 -8.39
C VAL A 28 15.98 4.42 -9.60
N ALA A 29 14.65 4.50 -9.59
CA ALA A 29 13.77 4.16 -10.70
C ALA A 29 12.34 4.74 -10.49
N PRO A 30 11.53 4.89 -11.55
CA PRO A 30 10.12 5.29 -11.42
C PRO A 30 9.30 4.40 -10.48
N ALA A 31 9.58 3.09 -10.49
CA ALA A 31 9.03 2.14 -9.54
C ALA A 31 10.14 1.42 -8.76
N VAL A 32 9.95 1.23 -7.45
CA VAL A 32 10.91 0.54 -6.60
C VAL A 32 10.20 -0.49 -5.71
N ILE A 33 10.71 -1.72 -5.68
CA ILE A 33 10.32 -2.73 -4.70
C ILE A 33 11.38 -2.74 -3.58
N ILE A 34 10.99 -2.31 -2.38
CA ILE A 34 11.82 -2.30 -1.18
C ILE A 34 11.55 -3.57 -0.38
N THR A 35 12.55 -4.44 -0.21
CA THR A 35 12.34 -5.80 0.33
C THR A 35 13.60 -6.32 1.02
N PRO A 36 13.54 -7.21 2.03
CA PRO A 36 14.75 -7.83 2.55
C PRO A 36 15.44 -8.71 1.46
N PRO A 37 16.76 -8.94 1.56
CA PRO A 37 17.49 -9.79 0.61
C PRO A 37 16.88 -11.17 0.43
N SER A 38 16.36 -11.76 1.52
CA SER A 38 15.76 -13.10 1.55
C SER A 38 14.51 -13.26 0.67
N LEU A 39 13.84 -12.15 0.33
CA LEU A 39 12.63 -12.13 -0.50
C LEU A 39 12.86 -11.50 -1.89
N SER A 40 14.01 -10.84 -2.09
CA SER A 40 14.28 -10.02 -3.28
C SER A 40 14.17 -10.79 -4.60
N GLU A 41 14.76 -11.97 -4.70
CA GLU A 41 14.73 -12.78 -5.93
C GLU A 41 13.29 -13.18 -6.33
N SER A 42 12.41 -13.42 -5.35
CA SER A 42 11.02 -13.80 -5.62
C SER A 42 10.19 -12.66 -6.24
N PHE A 43 10.62 -11.41 -6.08
CA PHE A 43 9.98 -10.24 -6.72
C PHE A 43 10.48 -9.97 -8.14
N GLN A 44 11.60 -10.58 -8.57
CA GLN A 44 12.21 -10.32 -9.89
C GLN A 44 11.23 -10.48 -11.06
N PRO A 45 10.39 -11.54 -11.13
CA PRO A 45 9.46 -11.70 -12.25
C PRO A 45 8.45 -10.55 -12.39
N TYR A 46 8.09 -9.90 -11.29
CA TYR A 46 7.17 -8.76 -11.31
C TYR A 46 7.90 -7.46 -11.67
N ALA A 47 9.12 -7.24 -11.15
CA ALA A 47 9.94 -6.09 -11.54
C ALA A 47 10.27 -6.10 -13.05
N ASP A 48 10.56 -7.27 -13.60
CA ASP A 48 10.79 -7.48 -15.04
C ASP A 48 9.52 -7.17 -15.84
N TRP A 49 8.37 -7.62 -15.34
CA TRP A 49 7.09 -7.37 -16.00
C TRP A 49 6.72 -5.88 -16.02
N LEU A 50 6.81 -5.17 -14.88
CA LEU A 50 6.59 -3.72 -14.84
C LEU A 50 7.52 -2.98 -15.80
N THR A 51 8.79 -3.39 -15.85
CA THR A 51 9.77 -2.83 -16.79
C THR A 51 9.39 -3.10 -18.25
N ALA A 52 8.93 -4.31 -18.56
CA ALA A 52 8.41 -4.66 -19.89
C ALA A 52 7.12 -3.88 -20.26
N GLN A 53 6.31 -3.52 -19.26
CA GLN A 53 5.15 -2.62 -19.39
C GLN A 53 5.54 -1.14 -19.39
N GLY A 54 6.82 -0.80 -19.52
CA GLY A 54 7.30 0.58 -19.70
C GLY A 54 7.52 1.35 -18.40
N THR A 55 7.32 0.74 -17.23
CA THR A 55 7.66 1.35 -15.94
C THR A 55 8.93 0.68 -15.41
N ARG A 56 10.08 1.28 -15.70
CA ARG A 56 11.37 0.77 -15.21
C ARG A 56 11.29 0.59 -13.69
N THR A 57 11.54 -0.64 -13.25
CA THR A 57 11.43 -1.03 -11.85
C THR A 57 12.76 -1.53 -11.32
N LYS A 58 13.14 -1.13 -10.11
CA LYS A 58 14.29 -1.70 -9.40
C LYS A 58 13.86 -2.38 -8.11
N ILE A 59 14.53 -3.47 -7.79
CA ILE A 59 14.46 -4.07 -6.45
C ILE A 59 15.62 -3.49 -5.65
N VAL A 60 15.32 -2.92 -4.48
CA VAL A 60 16.31 -2.34 -3.58
C VAL A 60 16.12 -2.96 -2.22
N THR A 61 17.19 -3.50 -1.64
CA THR A 61 17.11 -4.13 -0.34
C THR A 61 17.24 -3.14 0.79
N ASP A 62 16.61 -3.45 1.92
CA ASP A 62 16.81 -2.75 3.19
C ASP A 62 18.31 -2.61 3.54
N ASN A 63 19.13 -3.64 3.30
CA ASN A 63 20.59 -3.57 3.45
C ASN A 63 21.24 -2.47 2.60
N VAL A 64 20.80 -2.29 1.35
CA VAL A 64 21.32 -1.22 0.48
C VAL A 64 20.85 0.15 1.01
N ILE A 65 19.59 0.24 1.44
CA ILE A 65 19.06 1.48 2.02
C ILE A 65 19.84 1.85 3.28
N TYR A 66 19.95 0.95 4.26
CA TYR A 66 20.64 1.21 5.52
C TYR A 66 22.14 1.43 5.36
N PHE A 67 22.74 0.98 4.26
CA PHE A 67 24.13 1.32 3.94
C PHE A 67 24.28 2.80 3.53
N HIS A 68 23.33 3.34 2.77
CA HIS A 68 23.37 4.72 2.27
C HIS A 68 22.67 5.73 3.19
N PHE A 69 21.66 5.27 3.93
CA PHE A 69 20.85 6.01 4.90
C PHE A 69 20.86 5.25 6.23
N PRO A 70 22.00 5.24 6.95
CA PRO A 70 22.14 4.41 8.13
C PRO A 70 21.25 4.89 9.28
N PRO A 71 20.67 3.96 10.07
CA PRO A 71 19.98 4.32 11.29
C PRO A 71 20.89 5.12 12.23
N THR A 72 20.29 6.07 12.93
CA THR A 72 20.96 6.91 13.93
C THR A 72 20.13 6.93 15.20
N GLN A 73 20.61 7.61 16.24
CA GLN A 73 19.81 7.85 17.46
C GLN A 73 18.57 8.74 17.22
N TYR A 74 18.45 9.35 16.03
CA TYR A 74 17.33 10.23 15.65
C TYR A 74 16.56 9.71 14.43
N ALA A 75 16.97 8.58 13.86
CA ALA A 75 16.39 8.03 12.64
C ALA A 75 16.37 6.50 12.74
N ASP A 76 15.18 5.94 12.92
CA ASP A 76 14.97 4.51 12.92
C ASP A 76 14.89 3.94 11.49
N SER A 77 14.71 2.63 11.37
CA SER A 77 14.63 1.94 10.08
C SER A 77 13.53 2.48 9.16
N ALA A 78 12.41 2.94 9.71
CA ALA A 78 11.33 3.51 8.91
C ALA A 78 11.72 4.91 8.38
N GLU A 79 12.37 5.76 9.18
CA GLU A 79 12.90 7.03 8.69
C GLU A 79 13.99 6.80 7.63
N CYS A 80 14.88 5.82 7.80
CA CYS A 80 15.89 5.46 6.78
C CYS A 80 15.25 5.09 5.43
N ILE A 81 14.16 4.32 5.44
CA ILE A 81 13.42 3.97 4.23
C ILE A 81 12.74 5.20 3.64
N ARG A 82 12.09 6.02 4.47
CA ARG A 82 11.43 7.26 4.02
C ARG A 82 12.44 8.24 3.42
N GLU A 83 13.63 8.38 3.99
CA GLU A 83 14.72 9.20 3.44
C GLU A 83 15.22 8.70 2.08
N TYR A 84 15.35 7.38 1.92
CA TYR A 84 15.63 6.80 0.60
C TYR A 84 14.50 7.11 -0.40
N MET A 85 13.23 7.04 0.02
CA MET A 85 12.09 7.36 -0.84
C MET A 85 12.06 8.85 -1.22
N LYS A 86 12.35 9.77 -0.29
CA LYS A 86 12.55 11.20 -0.56
C LYS A 86 13.67 11.41 -1.59
N TYR A 87 14.81 10.75 -1.41
CA TYR A 87 15.91 10.79 -2.39
C TYR A 87 15.46 10.27 -3.75
N CYS A 88 14.86 9.08 -3.82
CA CYS A 88 14.44 8.48 -5.08
C CYS A 88 13.37 9.31 -5.80
N HIS A 89 12.47 9.95 -5.05
CA HIS A 89 11.43 10.84 -5.59
C HIS A 89 12.02 12.03 -6.35
N GLN A 90 13.11 12.63 -5.87
CA GLN A 90 13.83 13.71 -6.57
C GLN A 90 14.34 13.28 -7.97
N TYR A 91 14.48 11.98 -8.22
CA TYR A 91 14.90 11.39 -9.49
C TYR A 91 13.77 10.68 -10.24
N GLY A 92 12.51 10.98 -9.90
CA GLY A 92 11.32 10.47 -10.59
C GLY A 92 10.70 9.22 -9.97
N GLY A 93 11.14 8.79 -8.78
CA GLY A 93 10.49 7.73 -8.01
C GLY A 93 9.05 8.10 -7.68
N THR A 94 8.09 7.27 -8.10
CA THR A 94 6.65 7.55 -8.00
C THR A 94 5.89 6.38 -7.37
N TYR A 95 6.28 5.14 -7.65
CA TYR A 95 5.60 3.94 -7.18
C TYR A 95 6.53 3.11 -6.29
N PHE A 96 6.11 2.82 -5.07
CA PHE A 96 6.89 2.04 -4.13
C PHE A 96 6.09 0.84 -3.63
N ILE A 97 6.73 -0.33 -3.64
CA ILE A 97 6.18 -1.54 -3.07
C ILE A 97 7.05 -1.95 -1.89
N LEU A 98 6.47 -1.96 -0.70
CA LEU A 98 7.08 -2.51 0.50
C LEU A 98 6.86 -4.04 0.46
N GLY A 99 7.87 -4.78 0.02
CA GLY A 99 7.87 -6.22 -0.12
C GLY A 99 8.30 -6.90 1.18
N GLY A 100 7.35 -7.25 2.03
CA GLY A 100 7.58 -7.92 3.30
C GLY A 100 6.56 -7.51 4.36
N ASP A 101 6.30 -8.42 5.29
CA ASP A 101 5.59 -8.09 6.53
C ASP A 101 6.35 -7.03 7.36
N GLN A 102 5.67 -6.42 8.33
CA GLN A 102 6.22 -5.39 9.21
C GLN A 102 7.51 -5.81 9.95
N GLN A 103 7.70 -7.12 10.18
CA GLN A 103 8.94 -7.62 10.80
C GLN A 103 10.18 -7.49 9.92
N PHE A 104 10.01 -7.34 8.59
CA PHE A 104 11.10 -7.16 7.64
C PHE A 104 11.22 -5.71 7.19
N ILE A 105 10.12 -5.14 6.73
CA ILE A 105 10.04 -3.74 6.31
C ILE A 105 9.13 -3.02 7.30
N PRO A 106 9.64 -2.09 8.12
CA PRO A 106 8.87 -1.49 9.19
C PRO A 106 7.62 -0.76 8.67
N VAL A 107 6.60 -0.70 9.52
CA VAL A 107 5.48 0.25 9.41
C VAL A 107 5.77 1.43 10.33
N ARG A 108 5.10 2.58 10.12
CA ARG A 108 5.11 3.65 11.11
C ARG A 108 3.94 3.47 12.07
N TYR A 109 4.21 3.49 13.36
CA TYR A 109 3.18 3.53 14.39
C TYR A 109 2.87 4.99 14.73
N CYS A 110 1.61 5.41 14.57
CA CYS A 110 1.19 6.79 14.83
C CYS A 110 0.27 6.94 16.04
N TYR A 111 0.19 8.17 16.56
CA TYR A 111 -0.52 8.54 17.78
C TYR A 111 -1.69 9.50 17.46
N PRO A 112 -2.84 8.99 16.99
CA PRO A 112 -3.99 9.79 16.53
C PRO A 112 -4.81 10.46 17.63
N VAL A 113 -4.42 10.34 18.91
CA VAL A 113 -5.14 10.94 20.04
C VAL A 113 -4.20 11.84 20.84
N SER A 114 -4.65 13.06 21.15
CA SER A 114 -3.93 13.97 22.04
C SER A 114 -3.83 13.37 23.45
N GLU A 115 -2.66 13.49 24.07
CA GLU A 115 -2.32 12.89 25.38
C GLU A 115 -3.18 13.33 26.57
N ASP A 116 -4.13 14.26 26.39
CA ASP A 116 -5.08 14.71 27.42
C ASP A 116 -5.95 13.56 27.99
N ASN A 117 -6.01 12.41 27.31
CA ASN A 117 -6.54 11.18 27.90
C ASN A 117 -5.39 10.37 28.53
N TRP A 118 -5.42 10.28 29.87
CA TRP A 118 -4.45 9.72 30.83
C TRP A 118 -3.99 8.25 30.64
N TRP A 119 -3.98 7.71 29.43
CA TRP A 119 -3.27 6.49 29.10
C TRP A 119 -3.19 6.32 27.58
N PRO A 120 -2.01 6.33 26.95
CA PRO A 120 -1.86 5.76 25.60
C PRO A 120 -2.11 4.26 25.71
N HIS A 121 -3.37 3.86 25.60
CA HIS A 121 -3.70 2.45 25.49
C HIS A 121 -3.10 1.95 24.17
N PRO A 122 -2.37 0.82 24.14
CA PRO A 122 -1.74 0.32 22.92
C PRO A 122 -2.70 0.17 21.72
N ALA A 123 -4.00 0.05 22.00
CA ALA A 123 -5.05 0.04 20.98
C ALA A 123 -5.23 1.37 20.22
N TYR A 124 -4.65 2.48 20.69
CA TYR A 124 -4.68 3.77 20.01
C TYR A 124 -3.42 4.02 19.18
N ILE A 125 -2.41 3.15 19.24
CA ILE A 125 -1.24 3.26 18.36
C ILE A 125 -1.57 2.52 17.06
N ILE A 126 -1.64 3.26 15.95
CA ILE A 126 -2.12 2.71 14.68
C ILE A 126 -0.95 2.54 13.71
N PRO A 127 -0.69 1.32 13.19
CA PRO A 127 0.30 1.13 12.15
C PRO A 127 -0.20 1.73 10.83
N THR A 128 0.69 2.41 10.11
CA THR A 128 0.39 3.03 8.83
C THR A 128 1.60 2.99 7.89
N ASP A 129 1.32 2.74 6.61
CA ASP A 129 2.28 2.99 5.53
C ASP A 129 2.10 4.39 4.92
N PHE A 130 1.08 5.16 5.35
CA PHE A 130 0.86 6.52 4.85
C PHE A 130 2.03 7.47 5.16
N TYR A 131 2.76 7.20 6.24
CA TYR A 131 4.04 7.86 6.54
C TYR A 131 5.06 7.78 5.40
N PHE A 132 5.04 6.71 4.59
CA PHE A 132 5.90 6.59 3.41
C PHE A 132 5.31 7.27 2.18
N CYS A 133 4.01 7.56 2.16
CA CYS A 133 3.36 8.34 1.10
C CYS A 133 3.61 9.84 1.24
N ASP A 134 3.58 10.33 2.47
CA ASP A 134 3.88 11.71 2.84
C ASP A 134 5.40 11.87 2.97
N LEU A 135 6.02 12.56 2.02
CA LEU A 135 7.46 12.80 1.95
C LEU A 135 7.87 14.17 2.45
N THR A 136 6.92 15.07 2.75
CA THR A 136 7.21 16.48 3.05
C THR A 136 6.83 16.89 4.48
N GLY A 137 5.84 16.24 5.08
CA GLY A 137 5.39 16.48 6.45
C GLY A 137 6.43 16.07 7.49
N ASN A 138 6.42 16.78 8.63
CA ASN A 138 7.22 16.41 9.78
C ASN A 138 6.36 15.63 10.77
N TRP A 139 6.63 14.34 10.87
CA TRP A 139 5.86 13.39 11.69
C TRP A 139 6.42 13.25 13.11
N ASN A 140 7.39 14.07 13.52
CA ASN A 140 7.98 14.08 14.88
C ASN A 140 8.66 15.45 15.10
N VAL A 141 7.86 16.51 15.17
CA VAL A 141 8.29 17.92 15.21
C VAL A 141 8.99 18.24 16.52
N ASP A 142 8.48 17.74 17.64
CA ASP A 142 9.01 18.00 18.98
C ASP A 142 10.12 17.01 19.37
N GLY A 143 10.27 15.91 18.63
CA GLY A 143 11.36 14.95 18.74
C GLY A 143 11.19 13.93 19.85
N ASP A 144 9.95 13.66 20.28
CA ASP A 144 9.66 12.74 21.40
C ASP A 144 9.41 11.28 20.98
N GLU A 145 9.46 11.00 19.67
CA GLU A 145 9.21 9.70 19.02
C GLU A 145 7.74 9.23 19.01
N LYS A 146 6.78 10.09 19.35
CA LYS A 146 5.35 9.84 19.16
C LYS A 146 4.89 10.39 17.83
N TRP A 147 4.98 9.53 16.82
CA TRP A 147 4.85 10.00 15.45
C TRP A 147 3.40 10.35 15.05
N GLY A 148 3.24 11.43 14.30
CA GLY A 148 1.99 11.85 13.67
C GLY A 148 0.93 12.33 14.66
N GLU A 149 1.36 12.92 15.78
CA GLU A 149 0.46 13.49 16.76
C GLU A 149 -0.40 14.64 16.17
N PRO A 150 -1.69 14.73 16.54
CA PRO A 150 -2.58 15.74 15.96
C PRO A 150 -2.30 17.16 16.43
N VAL A 151 -1.55 17.34 17.54
CA VAL A 151 -1.29 18.63 18.18
C VAL A 151 0.17 19.05 18.04
N ASP A 152 1.09 18.12 18.28
CA ASP A 152 2.51 18.41 18.40
C ASP A 152 3.28 18.19 17.08
N ASP A 153 2.73 17.40 16.15
CA ASP A 153 3.32 17.12 14.84
C ASP A 153 2.61 17.79 13.66
N ASP A 154 3.27 17.78 12.50
CA ASP A 154 2.80 18.38 11.25
C ASP A 154 2.95 17.42 10.05
N PRO A 155 2.27 16.25 10.06
CA PRO A 155 2.13 15.46 8.85
C PRO A 155 1.33 16.25 7.80
N ASP A 156 1.81 16.29 6.56
CA ASP A 156 1.20 17.05 5.47
C ASP A 156 -0.17 16.47 5.08
N LYS A 157 -0.37 15.16 5.31
CA LYS A 157 -1.61 14.41 5.01
C LYS A 157 -1.92 14.34 3.51
N TYR A 158 -0.97 14.73 2.65
CA TYR A 158 -1.00 14.49 1.22
C TYR A 158 0.10 13.49 0.83
N ALA A 159 -0.16 12.74 -0.24
CA ALA A 159 0.74 11.73 -0.73
C ALA A 159 1.52 12.26 -1.96
N GLU A 160 2.84 12.28 -1.86
CA GLU A 160 3.74 12.63 -2.97
C GLU A 160 3.99 11.41 -3.88
N VAL A 161 3.83 10.20 -3.34
CA VAL A 161 4.11 8.93 -4.01
C VAL A 161 3.06 7.89 -3.68
N PHE A 162 2.93 6.88 -4.54
CA PHE A 162 2.07 5.73 -4.28
C PHE A 162 2.84 4.63 -3.56
N VAL A 163 2.32 4.21 -2.42
CA VAL A 163 2.89 3.10 -1.64
C VAL A 163 1.86 1.97 -1.53
N GLY A 164 2.31 0.77 -1.85
CA GLY A 164 1.60 -0.47 -1.54
C GLY A 164 2.49 -1.43 -0.77
N ARG A 165 1.91 -2.35 -0.01
CA ARG A 165 2.65 -3.38 0.72
C ARG A 165 2.23 -4.78 0.30
N VAL A 166 3.22 -5.64 0.09
CA VAL A 166 3.03 -7.09 -0.02
C VAL A 166 3.49 -7.70 1.29
N THR A 167 2.53 -8.06 2.16
CA THR A 167 2.77 -8.56 3.53
C THR A 167 3.22 -10.03 3.54
N ALA A 168 4.30 -10.35 2.83
CA ALA A 168 4.83 -11.70 2.74
C ALA A 168 5.85 -11.99 3.84
N TYR A 169 5.74 -13.19 4.44
CA TYR A 169 6.65 -13.71 5.45
C TYR A 169 7.81 -14.53 4.84
N ASN A 170 7.63 -15.05 3.63
CA ASN A 170 8.57 -15.97 2.98
C ASN A 170 8.45 -15.89 1.44
N GLN A 171 9.39 -16.54 0.76
CA GLN A 171 9.48 -16.56 -0.71
C GLN A 171 8.25 -17.19 -1.39
N THR A 172 7.62 -18.18 -0.75
CA THR A 172 6.41 -18.83 -1.27
C THR A 172 5.25 -17.83 -1.32
N GLU A 173 5.06 -17.03 -0.27
CA GLU A 173 4.03 -16.01 -0.23
C GLU A 173 4.26 -14.90 -1.26
N VAL A 174 5.51 -14.45 -1.45
CA VAL A 174 5.87 -13.52 -2.53
C VAL A 174 5.54 -14.14 -3.89
N THR A 175 5.93 -15.40 -4.12
CA THR A 175 5.67 -16.12 -5.37
C THR A 175 4.18 -16.25 -5.64
N ASN A 176 3.37 -16.54 -4.62
CA ASN A 176 1.92 -16.62 -4.74
C ASN A 176 1.31 -15.24 -5.09
N TRP A 177 1.80 -14.16 -4.48
CA TRP A 177 1.36 -12.81 -4.83
C TRP A 177 1.75 -12.46 -6.26
N VAL A 178 3.02 -12.64 -6.64
CA VAL A 178 3.54 -12.37 -7.99
C VAL A 178 2.76 -13.15 -9.05
N ASN A 179 2.50 -14.44 -8.84
CA ASN A 179 1.76 -15.26 -9.79
C ASN A 179 0.32 -14.77 -9.97
N LYS A 180 -0.37 -14.38 -8.89
CA LYS A 180 -1.72 -13.81 -8.97
C LYS A 180 -1.72 -12.48 -9.73
N THR A 181 -0.81 -11.57 -9.40
CA THR A 181 -0.69 -10.26 -10.06
C THR A 181 -0.36 -10.42 -11.54
N LEU A 182 0.63 -11.25 -11.88
CA LEU A 182 0.97 -11.52 -13.27
C LEU A 182 -0.15 -12.19 -14.05
N THR A 183 -0.91 -13.10 -13.43
CA THR A 183 -2.07 -13.72 -14.07
C THR A 183 -3.12 -12.65 -14.38
N TYR A 184 -3.43 -11.79 -13.43
CA TYR A 184 -4.37 -10.68 -13.61
C TYR A 184 -3.94 -9.73 -14.74
N GLU A 185 -2.66 -9.37 -14.81
CA GLU A 185 -2.16 -8.38 -15.76
C GLU A 185 -1.81 -8.94 -17.15
N LYS A 186 -1.36 -10.20 -17.25
CA LYS A 186 -0.94 -10.81 -18.53
C LYS A 186 -2.06 -11.58 -19.22
N THR A 187 -2.76 -12.38 -18.43
CA THR A 187 -3.72 -13.37 -18.93
C THR A 187 -4.93 -13.36 -18.01
N PRO A 188 -5.64 -12.21 -17.91
CA PRO A 188 -6.90 -12.19 -17.20
C PRO A 188 -7.78 -13.26 -17.85
N SER A 189 -8.17 -14.26 -17.07
CA SER A 189 -9.12 -15.28 -17.50
C SER A 189 -10.45 -14.63 -17.89
N ASN A 190 -11.40 -15.40 -18.43
CA ASN A 190 -12.76 -14.94 -18.70
C ASN A 190 -13.56 -14.63 -17.41
N TRP A 191 -12.88 -14.17 -16.35
CA TRP A 191 -13.51 -13.68 -15.14
C TRP A 191 -14.38 -12.50 -15.54
N ASP A 192 -15.57 -12.45 -14.96
CA ASP A 192 -16.50 -11.39 -15.27
C ASP A 192 -16.04 -10.11 -14.55
N PHE A 193 -15.07 -9.43 -15.16
CA PHE A 193 -14.63 -8.08 -14.75
C PHE A 193 -15.79 -7.09 -14.76
N ALA A 194 -16.91 -7.44 -15.39
CA ALA A 194 -18.14 -6.68 -15.38
C ALA A 194 -19.04 -7.04 -14.20
N THR A 195 -18.53 -7.66 -13.13
CA THR A 195 -19.30 -7.94 -11.91
C THR A 195 -18.58 -7.45 -10.65
N SER A 196 -19.36 -6.94 -9.71
CA SER A 196 -18.92 -6.49 -8.39
C SER A 196 -19.76 -7.12 -7.29
N LEU A 197 -19.11 -7.62 -6.24
CA LEU A 197 -19.76 -8.12 -5.03
C LEU A 197 -19.68 -7.07 -3.92
N TRP A 198 -20.81 -6.82 -3.26
CA TRP A 198 -20.95 -5.88 -2.15
C TRP A 198 -21.41 -6.65 -0.90
N ILE A 199 -20.48 -6.92 0.00
CA ILE A 199 -20.74 -7.60 1.26
C ILE A 199 -21.01 -6.54 2.32
N ARG A 200 -22.20 -6.53 2.93
CA ARG A 200 -22.54 -5.47 3.89
C ARG A 200 -23.45 -5.91 5.01
N ASN A 201 -23.43 -5.09 6.06
CA ASN A 201 -24.46 -5.05 7.07
C ASN A 201 -25.53 -4.01 6.70
N THR A 202 -26.82 -4.28 6.93
CA THR A 202 -27.89 -3.32 6.57
C THR A 202 -28.11 -2.20 7.58
N THR A 203 -27.52 -2.29 8.78
CA THR A 203 -27.55 -1.22 9.80
C THR A 203 -26.73 0.01 9.40
N VAL A 204 -25.79 -0.14 8.47
CA VAL A 204 -25.03 0.97 7.89
C VAL A 204 -25.57 1.26 6.48
N PRO A 205 -25.99 2.51 6.16
CA PRO A 205 -26.44 2.87 4.82
C PRO A 205 -25.40 2.52 3.75
N PRO A 206 -25.79 2.10 2.53
CA PRO A 206 -24.82 1.97 1.46
C PRO A 206 -24.26 3.36 1.15
N GLY A 207 -22.94 3.49 1.12
CA GLY A 207 -22.30 4.68 0.56
C GLY A 207 -22.50 4.75 -0.97
N ASP A 208 -22.12 5.87 -1.57
CA ASP A 208 -22.35 6.13 -3.01
C ASP A 208 -21.31 5.47 -3.93
N ALA A 209 -20.39 4.66 -3.39
CA ALA A 209 -19.27 4.09 -4.14
C ALA A 209 -19.72 3.25 -5.36
N TRP A 210 -20.86 2.55 -5.26
CA TRP A 210 -21.38 1.76 -6.39
C TRP A 210 -21.89 2.62 -7.54
N MET A 211 -22.26 3.89 -7.28
CA MET A 211 -22.84 4.80 -8.28
C MET A 211 -21.79 5.40 -9.23
N VAL A 212 -20.50 5.27 -8.90
CA VAL A 212 -19.40 5.81 -9.70
C VAL A 212 -18.66 4.74 -10.50
N PHE A 213 -19.15 3.49 -10.50
CA PHE A 213 -18.61 2.44 -11.35
C PHE A 213 -18.93 2.74 -12.83
N PRO A 214 -18.06 2.33 -13.78
CA PRO A 214 -18.36 2.42 -15.19
C PRO A 214 -19.67 1.71 -15.55
N ASP A 215 -20.37 2.22 -16.56
CA ASP A 215 -21.54 1.55 -17.12
C ASP A 215 -21.18 0.12 -17.57
N GLY A 216 -22.05 -0.83 -17.28
CA GLY A 216 -21.88 -2.24 -17.65
C GLY A 216 -21.34 -3.13 -16.53
N ILE A 217 -20.93 -2.57 -15.38
CA ILE A 217 -20.66 -3.38 -14.17
C ILE A 217 -21.98 -3.80 -13.52
N ALA A 218 -22.23 -5.09 -13.40
CA ALA A 218 -23.30 -5.67 -12.61
C ALA A 218 -22.93 -5.68 -11.12
N HIS A 219 -23.89 -5.32 -10.27
CA HIS A 219 -23.70 -5.22 -8.82
C HIS A 219 -24.50 -6.31 -8.10
N TYR A 220 -23.81 -7.14 -7.33
CA TYR A 220 -24.38 -8.20 -6.50
C TYR A 220 -24.25 -7.83 -5.04
N TRP A 221 -25.34 -7.92 -4.29
CA TRP A 221 -25.41 -7.50 -2.90
C TRP A 221 -25.60 -8.72 -1.99
N LEU A 222 -24.71 -8.85 -1.01
CA LEU A 222 -24.79 -9.86 0.04
C LEU A 222 -24.97 -9.14 1.38
N ASN A 223 -26.22 -9.11 1.84
CA ASN A 223 -26.66 -8.36 3.02
C ASN A 223 -26.84 -9.29 4.22
N ASP A 224 -26.31 -8.91 5.38
CA ASP A 224 -26.52 -9.60 6.67
C ASP A 224 -26.31 -11.13 6.58
N CYS A 225 -25.23 -11.55 5.90
CA CYS A 225 -24.93 -12.95 5.59
C CYS A 225 -24.09 -13.64 6.67
N ASN A 226 -24.13 -14.97 6.67
CA ASN A 226 -23.21 -15.79 7.47
C ASN A 226 -21.89 -16.07 6.71
N ALA A 227 -20.92 -16.67 7.41
CA ALA A 227 -19.59 -16.93 6.86
C ALA A 227 -19.60 -17.90 5.66
N ASP A 228 -20.47 -18.93 5.68
CA ASP A 228 -20.53 -19.93 4.60
C ASP A 228 -21.05 -19.31 3.30
N GLU A 229 -22.06 -18.44 3.39
CA GLU A 229 -22.58 -17.68 2.25
C GLU A 229 -21.52 -16.75 1.65
N VAL A 230 -20.72 -16.08 2.49
CA VAL A 230 -19.62 -15.23 2.01
C VAL A 230 -18.59 -16.04 1.23
N VAL A 231 -18.18 -17.20 1.78
CA VAL A 231 -17.19 -18.08 1.13
C VAL A 231 -17.72 -18.61 -0.20
N ASP A 232 -18.98 -19.03 -0.24
CA ASP A 232 -19.63 -19.51 -1.46
C ASP A 232 -19.67 -18.41 -2.54
N PHE A 233 -20.15 -17.23 -2.19
CA PHE A 233 -20.23 -16.11 -3.13
C PHE A 233 -18.85 -15.72 -3.63
N LEU A 234 -17.85 -15.52 -2.77
CA LEU A 234 -16.48 -15.22 -3.20
C LEU A 234 -15.92 -16.27 -4.18
N GLY A 235 -16.37 -17.52 -4.09
CA GLY A 235 -16.04 -18.61 -5.00
C GLY A 235 -16.62 -18.49 -6.42
N HIS A 236 -17.66 -17.67 -6.64
CA HIS A 236 -18.29 -17.49 -7.96
C HIS A 236 -17.43 -16.67 -8.93
N GLY A 237 -16.50 -15.86 -8.41
CA GLY A 237 -15.61 -15.01 -9.21
C GLY A 237 -16.25 -13.68 -9.59
N TYR A 238 -15.65 -12.58 -9.09
CA TYR A 238 -16.04 -11.20 -9.40
C TYR A 238 -14.81 -10.41 -9.84
N GLY A 239 -15.01 -9.36 -10.65
CA GLY A 239 -13.97 -8.39 -10.97
C GLY A 239 -13.58 -7.52 -9.78
N PHE A 240 -14.52 -7.29 -8.86
CA PHE A 240 -14.32 -6.46 -7.68
C PHE A 240 -15.15 -6.96 -6.50
N CYS A 241 -14.63 -6.81 -5.29
CA CYS A 241 -15.37 -7.07 -4.06
C CYS A 241 -15.18 -5.90 -3.09
N ASN A 242 -16.29 -5.39 -2.56
CA ASN A 242 -16.29 -4.40 -1.49
C ASN A 242 -16.94 -4.98 -0.24
N GLN A 243 -16.36 -4.65 0.91
CA GLN A 243 -16.88 -5.03 2.20
C GLN A 243 -17.21 -3.76 3.01
N HIS A 244 -18.47 -3.63 3.43
CA HIS A 244 -18.97 -2.52 4.23
C HIS A 244 -19.70 -3.05 5.47
N ALA A 245 -18.92 -3.37 6.50
CA ALA A 245 -19.40 -3.97 7.73
C ALA A 245 -18.42 -3.69 8.88
N HIS A 246 -18.81 -4.04 10.10
CA HIS A 246 -17.88 -4.06 11.22
C HIS A 246 -16.79 -5.12 11.02
N GLY A 247 -15.67 -4.99 11.73
CA GLY A 247 -14.59 -5.96 11.69
C GLY A 247 -13.60 -5.82 12.83
N THR A 248 -12.74 -6.82 12.96
CA THR A 248 -11.57 -6.86 13.84
C THR A 248 -10.36 -7.40 13.07
N ILE A 249 -9.19 -7.56 13.70
CA ILE A 249 -7.88 -7.81 13.06
C ILE A 249 -7.86 -9.05 12.13
N ASN A 250 -8.83 -9.96 12.18
CA ASN A 250 -8.87 -11.14 11.31
C ASN A 250 -10.26 -11.48 10.75
N VAL A 251 -11.27 -10.65 10.99
CA VAL A 251 -12.66 -11.01 10.68
C VAL A 251 -13.46 -9.77 10.31
N PHE A 252 -14.45 -9.96 9.45
CA PHE A 252 -15.53 -9.01 9.27
C PHE A 252 -16.87 -9.62 9.67
N HIS A 253 -17.79 -8.75 10.10
CA HIS A 253 -19.08 -9.10 10.67
C HIS A 253 -20.20 -8.51 9.80
N PRO A 254 -20.55 -9.15 8.68
CA PRO A 254 -21.61 -8.66 7.82
C PRO A 254 -22.99 -8.86 8.44
N HIS A 255 -23.17 -9.82 9.34
CA HIS A 255 -24.40 -10.03 10.12
C HIS A 255 -24.57 -9.00 11.26
N ALA A 256 -25.79 -8.55 11.52
CA ALA A 256 -26.09 -7.60 12.60
C ALA A 256 -25.95 -8.26 13.99
N TRP A 257 -25.49 -7.49 14.97
CA TRP A 257 -25.38 -7.94 16.36
C TRP A 257 -26.77 -8.11 16.97
N GLY A 258 -27.16 -9.33 17.34
CA GLY A 258 -28.38 -9.59 18.13
C GLY A 258 -29.29 -10.71 17.64
N GLU A 259 -28.96 -11.39 16.54
CA GLU A 259 -29.67 -12.58 16.03
C GLU A 259 -28.70 -13.74 15.79
#